data_AF-A0A1I5DXJ2-F1
#
_entry.id   AF-A0A1I5DXJ2-F1
#
_cell.length_a   1.000
_cell.length_b   1.000
_cell.length_c   1.000
_cell.angle_alpha   90.00
_cell.angle_beta   90.00
_cell.angle_gamma   90.00
#
_symmetry.space_group_name_H-M   'P 1'
#
loop_
_entity.id
_entity.type
_entity.pdbx_description
1 polymer ?
#
loop_
_entity_poly.entity_id
_entity_poly.type
_entity_poly.pdbx_seq_one_letter_code
_entity_poly.pdbx_strand_id
1 'polypeptide(L)'
;MRMSLPELRALAAEAGFTGDDIKIAAAVAMAESKGDAGAVGDQHLVDNKWGPSIGLFQIRTLKHPGQFSPPDTLRIEGKLKNPLYNAKTAKAIKHAHNWKQWSTFVNGAYKQYMDGGPASPSHFEPFPSASFFHAGRKSPIVAAMHQRLVAEDCNRYQSSAGADTWGPGDVKSYAAWQQKIGFAGDDANGIPGKTSWDKLRVPNV
;
A
#
# COMPACT_ATOMS: atom_id res chain seq x y z
N MET A 1 -11.14 7.71 8.95
CA MET A 1 -9.70 7.41 9.07
C MET A 1 -9.35 6.40 8.00
N ARG A 2 -8.28 6.64 7.23
CA ARG A 2 -7.78 5.68 6.23
C ARG A 2 -6.65 4.86 6.84
N MET A 3 -6.72 3.55 6.68
CA MET A 3 -5.74 2.58 7.17
C MET A 3 -4.93 2.00 6.01
N SER A 4 -3.62 1.92 6.18
CA SER A 4 -2.68 1.26 5.28
C SER A 4 -2.80 -0.28 5.33
N LEU A 5 -2.22 -0.98 4.36
CA LEU A 5 -2.20 -2.45 4.36
C LEU A 5 -1.54 -3.06 5.62
N PRO A 6 -0.40 -2.56 6.13
CA PRO A 6 0.14 -3.02 7.40
C PRO A 6 -0.82 -2.82 8.59
N GLU A 7 -1.46 -1.66 8.69
CA GLU A 7 -2.44 -1.38 9.75
C GLU A 7 -3.67 -2.30 9.63
N LEU A 8 -4.13 -2.57 8.40
CA LEU A 8 -5.23 -3.50 8.15
C LEU A 8 -4.86 -4.96 8.49
N ARG A 9 -3.62 -5.38 8.27
CA ARG A 9 -3.12 -6.71 8.71
C ARG A 9 -3.09 -6.80 10.24
N ALA A 10 -2.61 -5.76 10.92
CA ALA A 10 -2.62 -5.69 12.38
C ALA A 10 -4.05 -5.74 12.92
N LEU A 11 -4.97 -4.97 12.34
CA LEU A 11 -6.40 -4.98 12.68
C LEU A 11 -7.04 -6.35 12.44
N ALA A 12 -6.72 -7.01 11.32
CA ALA A 12 -7.24 -8.35 11.02
C ALA A 12 -6.75 -9.38 12.06
N ALA A 13 -5.48 -9.32 12.46
CA ALA A 13 -4.95 -10.15 13.53
C ALA A 13 -5.65 -9.87 14.87
N GLU A 14 -5.89 -8.59 15.21
CA GLU A 14 -6.62 -8.18 16.41
C GLU A 14 -8.10 -8.65 16.41
N ALA A 15 -8.73 -8.64 15.23
CA ALA A 15 -10.06 -9.21 15.03
C ALA A 15 -10.06 -10.76 15.11
N GLY A 16 -8.88 -11.37 15.13
CA GLY A 16 -8.64 -12.80 15.29
C GLY A 16 -8.62 -13.60 13.99
N PHE A 17 -8.42 -12.97 12.83
CA PHE A 17 -8.03 -13.73 11.63
C PHE A 17 -6.66 -14.38 11.86
N THR A 18 -6.40 -15.52 11.24
CA THR A 18 -5.16 -16.29 11.44
C THR A 18 -4.55 -16.72 10.11
N GLY A 19 -3.25 -17.03 10.10
CA GLY A 19 -2.55 -17.50 8.90
C GLY A 19 -2.72 -16.56 7.70
N ASP A 20 -2.95 -17.13 6.52
CA ASP A 20 -3.12 -16.37 5.28
C ASP A 20 -4.39 -15.50 5.26
N ASP A 21 -5.40 -15.81 6.09
CA ASP A 21 -6.61 -14.98 6.16
C ASP A 21 -6.31 -13.57 6.66
N ILE A 22 -5.21 -13.34 7.40
CA ILE A 22 -4.80 -11.99 7.80
C ILE A 22 -4.47 -11.15 6.55
N LYS A 23 -3.73 -11.72 5.60
CA LYS A 23 -3.35 -11.04 4.35
C LYS A 23 -4.57 -10.85 3.46
N ILE A 24 -5.41 -11.88 3.34
CA ILE A 24 -6.63 -11.83 2.53
C ILE A 24 -7.60 -10.78 3.09
N ALA A 25 -7.82 -10.75 4.40
CA ALA A 25 -8.71 -9.78 5.04
C ALA A 25 -8.25 -8.34 4.81
N ALA A 26 -6.96 -8.07 4.97
CA ALA A 26 -6.40 -6.74 4.69
C ALA A 26 -6.56 -6.35 3.20
N ALA A 27 -6.33 -7.30 2.29
CA ALA A 27 -6.45 -7.09 0.86
C ALA A 27 -7.89 -6.85 0.41
N VAL A 28 -8.85 -7.60 0.95
CA VAL A 28 -10.29 -7.40 0.72
C VAL A 28 -10.73 -6.03 1.26
N ALA A 29 -10.37 -5.68 2.50
CA ALA A 29 -10.69 -4.37 3.06
C ALA A 29 -10.13 -3.21 2.21
N MET A 30 -8.89 -3.37 1.70
CA MET A 30 -8.30 -2.38 0.80
C MET A 30 -9.05 -2.27 -0.53
N ALA A 31 -9.47 -3.41 -1.11
CA ALA A 31 -10.23 -3.42 -2.35
C ALA A 31 -11.65 -2.83 -2.18
N GLU A 32 -12.30 -3.07 -1.05
CA GLU A 32 -13.67 -2.62 -0.77
C GLU A 32 -13.75 -1.12 -0.48
N SER A 33 -12.83 -0.59 0.34
CA SER A 33 -12.96 0.79 0.84
C SER A 33 -11.72 1.68 0.67
N LYS A 34 -10.65 1.16 0.05
CA LYS A 34 -9.33 1.83 0.01
C LYS A 34 -8.81 2.15 1.41
N GLY A 35 -9.13 1.27 2.37
CA GLY A 35 -8.76 1.40 3.78
C GLY A 35 -9.57 2.45 4.55
N ASP A 36 -10.62 3.03 3.98
CA ASP A 36 -11.45 4.01 4.66
C ASP A 36 -12.47 3.33 5.61
N ALA A 37 -12.27 3.47 6.91
CA ALA A 37 -13.18 2.93 7.92
C ALA A 37 -14.52 3.69 8.01
N GLY A 38 -14.58 4.90 7.44
CA GLY A 38 -15.79 5.71 7.38
C GLY A 38 -16.61 5.51 6.11
N ALA A 39 -16.18 4.65 5.19
CA ALA A 39 -16.83 4.47 3.89
C ALA A 39 -18.30 4.03 4.03
N VAL A 40 -19.17 4.66 3.24
CA VAL A 40 -20.61 4.35 3.17
C VAL A 40 -20.99 4.11 1.70
N GLY A 41 -21.23 2.84 1.35
CA GLY A 41 -21.68 2.41 0.03
C GLY A 41 -23.15 2.03 0.01
N ASP A 42 -23.64 1.65 -1.17
CA ASP A 42 -24.99 1.11 -1.41
C ASP A 42 -26.15 1.94 -0.85
N GLN A 43 -25.96 3.26 -0.69
CA GLN A 43 -26.97 4.15 -0.11
C GLN A 43 -28.27 4.18 -0.95
N HIS A 44 -28.16 3.92 -2.26
CA HIS A 44 -29.29 3.86 -3.18
C HIS A 44 -30.00 2.50 -3.19
N LEU A 45 -29.47 1.49 -2.48
CA LEU A 45 -30.04 0.13 -2.40
C LEU A 45 -30.69 -0.14 -1.02
N VAL A 46 -30.90 0.90 -0.22
CA VAL A 46 -31.53 0.81 1.10
C VAL A 46 -33.02 0.52 0.95
N ASP A 47 -33.52 -0.44 1.74
CA ASP A 47 -34.93 -0.83 1.77
C ASP A 47 -35.38 -1.15 3.22
N ASN A 48 -36.54 -1.80 3.36
CA ASN A 48 -37.12 -2.15 4.66
C ASN A 48 -36.30 -3.21 5.43
N LYS A 49 -35.47 -4.00 4.75
CA LYS A 49 -34.62 -5.03 5.35
C LYS A 49 -33.17 -4.57 5.48
N TRP A 50 -32.63 -3.99 4.41
CA TRP A 50 -31.23 -3.68 4.24
C TRP A 50 -30.96 -2.19 4.38
N GLY A 51 -29.93 -1.84 5.13
CA GLY A 51 -29.34 -0.51 5.10
C GLY A 51 -28.10 -0.45 4.19
N PRO A 52 -27.31 0.64 4.28
CA PRO A 52 -26.12 0.84 3.47
C PRO A 52 -25.00 -0.14 3.83
N SER A 53 -23.96 -0.18 2.98
CA SER A 53 -22.72 -0.91 3.24
C SER A 53 -21.74 -0.01 3.99
N ILE A 54 -21.19 -0.50 5.11
CA ILE A 54 -20.41 0.34 6.03
C ILE A 54 -18.98 -0.20 6.21
N GLY A 55 -18.04 0.75 6.22
CA GLY A 55 -16.68 0.60 6.73
C GLY A 55 -15.75 -0.19 5.82
N LEU A 56 -14.69 -0.70 6.44
CA LEU A 56 -13.54 -1.32 5.77
C LEU A 56 -13.93 -2.46 4.84
N PHE A 57 -14.83 -3.34 5.27
CA PHE A 57 -15.25 -4.50 4.51
C PHE A 57 -16.56 -4.27 3.74
N GLN A 58 -17.05 -3.02 3.65
CA GLN A 58 -18.32 -2.68 3.00
C GLN A 58 -19.46 -3.65 3.37
N ILE A 59 -19.65 -3.87 4.68
CA ILE A 59 -20.63 -4.83 5.17
C ILE A 59 -22.02 -4.18 5.10
N ARG A 60 -22.90 -4.76 4.29
CA ARG A 60 -24.30 -4.33 4.19
C ARG A 60 -25.03 -4.52 5.53
N THR A 61 -25.61 -3.44 6.05
CA THR A 61 -26.31 -3.42 7.34
C THR A 61 -27.72 -3.99 7.23
N LEU A 62 -28.25 -4.45 8.35
CA LEU A 62 -29.66 -4.81 8.49
C LEU A 62 -30.39 -3.75 9.30
N LYS A 63 -31.65 -3.45 8.95
CA LYS A 63 -32.52 -2.54 9.72
C LYS A 63 -32.91 -3.14 11.07
N HIS A 64 -33.10 -4.47 11.11
CA HIS A 64 -33.51 -5.21 12.31
C HIS A 64 -32.63 -6.45 12.55
N PRO A 65 -31.32 -6.30 12.80
CA PRO A 65 -30.37 -7.42 12.88
C PRO A 65 -30.71 -8.43 13.99
N GLY A 66 -31.35 -7.98 15.08
CA GLY A 66 -31.76 -8.85 16.19
C GLY A 66 -32.83 -9.89 15.87
N GLN A 67 -33.47 -9.81 14.69
CA GLN A 67 -34.45 -10.81 14.22
C GLN A 67 -33.79 -11.98 13.46
N PHE A 68 -32.48 -11.91 13.21
CA PHE A 68 -31.75 -12.91 12.43
C PHE A 68 -30.81 -13.74 13.32
N SER A 69 -30.20 -14.78 12.75
CA SER A 69 -29.18 -15.58 13.43
C SER A 69 -27.76 -15.05 13.14
N PRO A 70 -26.75 -15.36 13.98
CA PRO A 70 -25.37 -15.05 13.65
C PRO A 70 -24.96 -15.61 12.27
N PRO A 71 -24.16 -14.87 11.46
CA PRO A 71 -23.49 -13.61 11.80
C PRO A 71 -24.36 -12.34 11.59
N ASP A 72 -25.59 -12.46 11.10
CA ASP A 72 -26.42 -11.32 10.70
C ASP A 72 -26.81 -10.40 11.86
N THR A 73 -26.88 -10.94 13.08
CA THR A 73 -27.05 -10.16 14.32
C THR A 73 -25.98 -9.09 14.53
N LEU A 74 -24.81 -9.23 13.89
CA LEU A 74 -23.69 -8.31 14.02
C LEU A 74 -23.75 -7.13 13.04
N ARG A 75 -24.65 -7.14 12.04
CA ARG A 75 -24.74 -6.14 10.95
C ARG A 75 -25.41 -4.82 11.39
N ILE A 76 -24.94 -4.25 12.51
CA ILE A 76 -25.48 -3.07 13.17
C ILE A 76 -24.80 -1.80 12.63
N GLU A 77 -25.55 -0.95 11.94
CA GLU A 77 -25.05 0.23 11.22
C GLU A 77 -24.14 1.14 12.05
N GLY A 78 -24.59 1.56 13.24
CA GLY A 78 -23.81 2.46 14.09
C GLY A 78 -22.48 1.86 14.58
N LYS A 79 -22.39 0.52 14.69
CA LYS A 79 -21.18 -0.16 15.17
C LYS A 79 -20.18 -0.46 14.06
N LEU A 80 -20.64 -0.67 12.83
CA LEU A 80 -19.77 -1.02 11.70
C LEU A 80 -18.81 0.10 11.28
N LYS A 81 -18.99 1.34 11.75
CA LYS A 81 -18.01 2.43 11.58
C LYS A 81 -16.76 2.24 12.45
N ASN A 82 -16.85 1.43 13.52
CA ASN A 82 -15.67 1.08 14.31
C ASN A 82 -14.84 0.00 13.57
N PRO A 83 -13.55 0.25 13.26
CA PRO A 83 -12.73 -0.66 12.47
C PRO A 83 -12.67 -2.08 13.03
N LEU A 84 -12.44 -2.23 14.34
CA LEU A 84 -12.31 -3.54 14.98
C LEU A 84 -13.64 -4.30 14.97
N TYR A 85 -14.76 -3.62 15.23
CA TYR A 85 -16.07 -4.23 15.14
C TYR A 85 -16.40 -4.65 13.69
N ASN A 86 -16.07 -3.81 12.71
CA ASN A 86 -16.23 -4.11 11.28
C ASN A 86 -15.44 -5.37 10.89
N ALA A 87 -14.17 -5.45 11.28
CA ALA A 87 -13.30 -6.60 11.02
C ALA A 87 -13.77 -7.88 11.74
N LYS A 88 -14.23 -7.78 13.00
CA LYS A 88 -14.82 -8.93 13.73
C LYS A 88 -16.11 -9.43 13.06
N THR A 89 -16.92 -8.52 12.54
CA THR A 89 -18.12 -8.88 11.77
C THR A 89 -17.75 -9.54 10.44
N ALA A 90 -16.76 -9.01 9.73
CA ALA A 90 -16.23 -9.64 8.52
C ALA A 90 -15.72 -11.05 8.78
N LYS A 91 -14.99 -11.27 9.89
CA LYS A 91 -14.52 -12.60 10.29
C LYS A 91 -15.68 -13.57 10.52
N ALA A 92 -16.74 -13.13 11.19
CA ALA A 92 -17.91 -13.97 11.44
C ALA A 92 -18.64 -14.33 10.13
N ILE A 93 -18.80 -13.38 9.21
CA ILE A 93 -19.36 -13.63 7.87
C ILE A 93 -18.46 -14.59 7.07
N LYS A 94 -17.15 -14.38 7.08
CA LYS A 94 -16.17 -15.28 6.45
C LYS A 94 -16.22 -16.69 7.02
N HIS A 95 -16.40 -16.84 8.33
CA HIS A 95 -16.53 -18.15 8.95
C HIS A 95 -17.79 -18.89 8.46
N ALA A 96 -18.92 -18.18 8.35
CA ALA A 96 -20.19 -18.77 7.93
C ALA A 96 -20.27 -19.05 6.42
N HIS A 97 -19.67 -18.20 5.58
CA HIS A 97 -19.90 -18.20 4.14
C HIS A 97 -18.61 -18.25 3.29
N ASN A 98 -17.45 -18.37 3.93
CA ASN A 98 -16.14 -18.14 3.32
C ASN A 98 -16.06 -16.72 2.71
N TRP A 99 -15.06 -16.44 1.88
CA TRP A 99 -14.88 -15.15 1.24
C TRP A 99 -15.88 -14.85 0.11
N LYS A 100 -16.86 -15.71 -0.15
CA LYS A 100 -17.82 -15.59 -1.26
C LYS A 100 -18.77 -14.38 -1.15
N GLN A 101 -18.86 -13.77 0.04
CA GLN A 101 -19.71 -12.60 0.28
C GLN A 101 -19.08 -11.29 -0.20
N TRP A 102 -17.80 -11.29 -0.60
CA TRP A 102 -17.10 -10.12 -1.12
C TRP A 102 -16.85 -10.28 -2.62
N SER A 103 -17.46 -9.42 -3.43
CA SER A 103 -17.27 -9.43 -4.88
C SER A 103 -15.80 -9.16 -5.25
N THR A 104 -15.11 -8.30 -4.49
CA THR A 104 -13.67 -8.02 -4.64
C THR A 104 -12.79 -9.24 -4.42
N PHE A 105 -13.24 -10.21 -3.62
CA PHE A 105 -12.57 -11.50 -3.49
C PHE A 105 -12.88 -12.38 -4.71
N VAL A 106 -14.16 -12.53 -5.04
CA VAL A 106 -14.64 -13.43 -6.09
C VAL A 106 -14.08 -13.06 -7.47
N ASN A 107 -14.05 -11.76 -7.79
CA ASN A 107 -13.51 -11.27 -9.06
C ASN A 107 -11.98 -11.11 -9.07
N GLY A 108 -11.31 -11.42 -7.96
CA GLY A 108 -9.85 -11.35 -7.85
C GLY A 108 -9.27 -9.95 -7.63
N ALA A 109 -10.09 -8.90 -7.51
CA ALA A 109 -9.62 -7.54 -7.29
C ALA A 109 -8.77 -7.41 -6.02
N TYR A 110 -9.01 -8.21 -4.97
CA TYR A 110 -8.18 -8.22 -3.76
C TYR A 110 -6.72 -8.64 -4.02
N LYS A 111 -6.44 -9.44 -5.08
CA LYS A 111 -5.10 -10.00 -5.32
C LYS A 111 -4.04 -8.93 -5.52
N GLN A 112 -4.40 -7.79 -6.11
CA GLN A 112 -3.48 -6.64 -6.25
C GLN A 112 -2.95 -6.15 -4.89
N TYR A 113 -3.67 -6.41 -3.80
CA TYR A 113 -3.33 -5.99 -2.44
C TYR A 113 -2.69 -7.07 -1.56
N MET A 114 -2.54 -8.30 -2.07
CA MET A 114 -1.94 -9.41 -1.31
C MET A 114 -0.46 -9.18 -1.00
N ASP A 115 0.31 -8.71 -1.98
CA ASP A 115 1.77 -8.53 -1.89
C ASP A 115 2.19 -7.09 -1.52
N GLY A 116 1.27 -6.29 -0.98
CA GLY A 116 1.52 -4.88 -0.62
C GLY A 116 0.77 -3.83 -1.44
N GLY A 117 -0.16 -4.26 -2.30
CA GLY A 117 -0.90 -3.33 -3.16
C GLY A 117 -0.21 -3.11 -4.50
N PRO A 118 -0.93 -2.59 -5.52
CA PRO A 118 -0.27 -1.66 -6.40
C PRO A 118 0.31 -0.61 -5.46
N ALA A 119 1.61 -0.33 -5.57
CA ALA A 119 2.20 0.78 -4.87
C ALA A 119 1.24 1.97 -5.08
N SER A 120 0.61 2.48 -4.00
CA SER A 120 -0.01 3.80 -4.03
C SER A 120 0.93 4.68 -4.82
N PRO A 121 0.48 5.43 -5.86
CA PRO A 121 1.39 6.09 -6.80
C PRO A 121 2.47 6.75 -5.97
N SER A 122 3.62 6.10 -5.99
CA SER A 122 4.66 6.47 -5.08
C SER A 122 5.05 7.83 -5.62
N HIS A 123 5.00 8.87 -4.79
CA HIS A 123 5.61 10.14 -5.17
C HIS A 123 7.07 9.95 -5.56
N PHE A 124 7.64 8.78 -5.28
CA PHE A 124 8.99 8.37 -5.60
C PHE A 124 9.05 7.31 -6.69
N GLU A 125 10.02 7.45 -7.59
CA GLU A 125 10.34 6.54 -8.66
C GLU A 125 10.65 5.14 -8.12
N PRO A 126 9.98 4.07 -8.61
CA PRO A 126 10.37 2.71 -8.32
C PRO A 126 11.82 2.45 -8.76
N PHE A 127 12.56 1.61 -8.03
CA PHE A 127 13.92 1.27 -8.42
C PHE A 127 13.93 0.57 -9.81
N PRO A 128 14.55 1.16 -10.85
CA PRO A 128 14.44 0.66 -12.22
C PRO A 128 15.31 -0.58 -12.52
N SER A 129 16.08 -1.07 -11.54
CA SER A 129 17.17 -2.08 -11.61
C SER A 129 18.58 -1.48 -11.62
N ALA A 130 19.57 -2.26 -11.16
CA ALA A 130 20.97 -1.84 -11.17
C ALA A 130 21.51 -1.71 -12.60
N SER A 131 21.11 -2.60 -13.51
CA SER A 131 21.47 -2.56 -14.94
C SER A 131 20.96 -1.33 -15.69
N PHE A 132 19.99 -0.59 -15.12
CA PHE A 132 19.55 0.67 -15.70
C PHE A 132 20.66 1.74 -15.70
N PHE A 133 21.54 1.71 -14.69
CA PHE A 133 22.58 2.70 -14.47
C PHE A 133 23.89 2.28 -15.14
N HIS A 134 24.06 2.69 -16.40
CA HIS A 134 25.27 2.46 -17.16
C HIS A 134 25.70 3.71 -17.92
N ALA A 135 26.99 3.79 -18.27
CA ALA A 135 27.58 4.97 -18.91
C ALA A 135 26.74 5.44 -20.12
N GLY A 136 26.47 6.74 -20.16
CA GLY A 136 25.75 7.41 -21.26
C GLY A 136 24.23 7.21 -21.27
N ARG A 137 23.64 6.51 -20.27
CA ARG A 137 22.18 6.41 -20.16
C ARG A 137 21.58 7.80 -19.92
N LYS A 138 20.79 8.28 -20.88
CA LYS A 138 19.99 9.51 -20.76
C LYS A 138 18.56 9.20 -20.32
N SER A 139 18.08 9.83 -19.25
CA SER A 139 16.73 9.61 -18.72
C SER A 139 16.29 10.70 -17.73
N PRO A 140 14.99 11.07 -17.68
CA PRO A 140 14.47 11.93 -16.62
C PRO A 140 14.66 11.32 -15.22
N ILE A 141 14.72 10.00 -15.08
CA ILE A 141 15.01 9.31 -13.81
C ILE A 141 16.41 9.67 -13.30
N VAL A 142 17.40 9.74 -14.20
CA VAL A 142 18.77 10.15 -13.85
C VAL A 142 18.79 11.61 -13.42
N ALA A 143 18.05 12.49 -14.12
CA ALA A 143 17.93 13.90 -13.74
C ALA A 143 17.29 14.06 -12.35
N ALA A 144 16.20 13.34 -12.07
CA ALA A 144 15.52 13.39 -10.77
C ALA A 144 16.43 12.87 -9.65
N MET A 145 17.17 11.78 -9.89
CA MET A 145 18.16 11.25 -8.95
C MET A 145 19.30 12.24 -8.71
N HIS A 146 19.83 12.88 -9.76
CA HIS A 146 20.87 13.90 -9.67
C HIS A 146 20.45 15.03 -8.71
N GLN A 147 19.23 15.56 -8.90
CA GLN A 147 18.69 16.61 -8.03
C GLN A 147 18.56 16.16 -6.58
N ARG A 148 18.16 14.90 -6.32
CA ARG A 148 18.14 14.35 -4.95
C ARG A 148 19.54 14.24 -4.35
N LEU A 149 20.53 13.78 -5.11
CA LEU A 149 21.92 13.69 -4.62
C LEU A 149 22.50 15.06 -4.28
N VAL A 150 22.15 16.11 -5.04
CA VAL A 150 22.46 17.51 -4.69
C VAL A 150 21.76 17.91 -3.40
N ALA A 151 20.46 17.66 -3.28
CA ALA A 151 19.68 18.01 -2.09
C ALA A 151 20.13 17.26 -0.81
N GLU A 152 20.78 16.11 -0.97
CA GLU A 152 21.38 15.33 0.11
C GLU A 152 22.85 15.68 0.38
N ASP A 153 23.40 16.74 -0.23
CA ASP A 153 24.80 17.17 -0.14
C ASP A 153 25.81 16.07 -0.54
N CYS A 154 25.36 15.14 -1.39
CA CYS A 154 26.14 14.02 -1.90
C CYS A 154 26.70 14.29 -3.30
N ASN A 155 26.51 15.49 -3.85
CA ASN A 155 27.01 15.85 -5.17
C ASN A 155 28.55 15.80 -5.25
N ARG A 156 29.06 15.15 -6.28
CA ARG A 156 30.49 15.06 -6.68
C ARG A 156 30.64 15.41 -8.16
N TYR A 157 29.80 16.33 -8.64
CA TYR A 157 29.76 16.80 -10.01
C TYR A 157 30.77 17.91 -10.24
N GLN A 158 31.42 17.89 -11.41
CA GLN A 158 32.28 19.00 -11.88
C GLN A 158 31.48 20.06 -12.65
N SER A 159 30.31 19.68 -13.19
CA SER A 159 29.39 20.53 -13.93
C SER A 159 27.97 19.98 -13.79
N SER A 160 26.96 20.85 -13.91
CA SER A 160 25.55 20.47 -13.99
C SER A 160 25.07 20.24 -15.43
N ALA A 161 25.94 20.46 -16.43
CA ALA A 161 25.63 20.13 -17.81
C ALA A 161 25.44 18.61 -17.98
N GLY A 162 24.36 18.20 -18.65
CA GLY A 162 24.06 16.79 -18.87
C GLY A 162 23.60 16.04 -17.61
N ALA A 163 22.97 16.73 -16.65
CA ALA A 163 22.45 16.12 -15.41
C ALA A 163 21.43 14.98 -15.61
N ASP A 164 20.90 14.81 -16.82
CA ASP A 164 20.01 13.72 -17.20
C ASP A 164 20.75 12.50 -17.79
N THR A 165 22.08 12.54 -17.86
CA THR A 165 22.91 11.51 -18.49
C THR A 165 23.87 10.90 -17.47
N TRP A 166 23.72 9.60 -17.22
CA TRP A 166 24.51 8.87 -16.23
C TRP A 166 25.99 8.85 -16.60
N GLY A 167 26.85 9.30 -15.67
CA GLY A 167 28.28 9.33 -15.84
C GLY A 167 29.08 9.18 -14.54
N PRO A 168 30.42 9.37 -14.62
CA PRO A 168 31.31 9.17 -13.47
C PRO A 168 31.01 10.08 -12.27
N GLY A 169 30.42 11.26 -12.52
CA GLY A 169 29.96 12.16 -11.46
C GLY A 169 28.81 11.55 -10.65
N ASP A 170 27.86 10.88 -11.30
CA ASP A 170 26.74 10.22 -10.63
C ASP A 170 27.22 9.03 -9.81
N VAL A 171 28.14 8.22 -10.34
CA VAL A 171 28.75 7.10 -9.59
C VAL A 171 29.38 7.59 -8.29
N LYS A 172 30.22 8.63 -8.37
CA LYS A 172 30.87 9.22 -7.18
C LYS A 172 29.86 9.83 -6.20
N SER A 173 28.84 10.49 -6.73
CA SER A 173 27.80 11.13 -5.91
C SER A 173 26.94 10.09 -5.19
N TYR A 174 26.59 9.01 -5.88
CA TYR A 174 25.80 7.94 -5.32
C TYR A 174 26.60 7.10 -4.32
N ALA A 175 27.91 6.91 -4.53
CA ALA A 175 28.79 6.28 -3.54
C ALA A 175 28.82 7.10 -2.24
N ALA A 176 28.91 8.44 -2.34
CA ALA A 176 28.82 9.32 -1.19
C ALA A 176 27.46 9.21 -0.47
N TRP A 177 26.37 9.09 -1.22
CA TRP A 177 25.03 8.83 -0.66
C TRP A 177 24.97 7.51 0.08
N GLN A 178 25.46 6.42 -0.52
CA GLN A 178 25.52 5.10 0.12
C GLN A 178 26.29 5.16 1.44
N GLN A 179 27.45 5.82 1.45
CA GLN A 179 28.24 6.04 2.67
C GLN A 179 27.45 6.84 3.72
N LYS A 180 26.77 7.93 3.31
CA LYS A 180 25.94 8.76 4.21
C LYS A 180 24.85 7.95 4.91
N ILE A 181 24.26 6.96 4.25
CA ILE A 181 23.22 6.10 4.84
C ILE A 181 23.76 4.82 5.50
N GLY A 182 25.07 4.73 5.70
CA GLY A 182 25.73 3.68 6.48
C GLY A 182 26.20 2.46 5.69
N PHE A 183 26.22 2.51 4.36
CA PHE A 183 26.81 1.45 3.53
C PHE A 183 28.34 1.65 3.48
N ALA A 184 29.11 0.57 3.39
CA ALA A 184 30.57 0.62 3.40
C ALA A 184 31.18 -0.47 2.51
N GLY A 185 32.45 -0.31 2.15
CA GLY A 185 33.15 -1.26 1.27
C GLY A 185 32.43 -1.44 -0.07
N ASP A 186 32.27 -2.68 -0.49
CA ASP A 186 31.67 -3.04 -1.78
C ASP A 186 30.19 -2.64 -1.91
N ASP A 187 29.50 -2.44 -0.77
CA ASP A 187 28.11 -1.99 -0.73
C ASP A 187 27.96 -0.48 -1.02
N ALA A 188 29.06 0.29 -0.99
CA ALA A 188 29.12 1.72 -1.31
C ALA A 188 29.84 2.00 -2.64
N ASN A 189 29.59 1.17 -3.65
CA ASN A 189 30.27 1.19 -4.95
C ASN A 189 29.77 2.26 -5.94
N GLY A 190 28.72 3.02 -5.60
CA GLY A 190 28.14 4.06 -6.45
C GLY A 190 27.14 3.57 -7.49
N ILE A 191 26.83 2.28 -7.54
CA ILE A 191 25.73 1.75 -8.34
C ILE A 191 24.46 1.66 -7.48
N PRO A 192 23.33 2.25 -7.91
CA PRO A 192 22.10 2.19 -7.15
C PRO A 192 21.61 0.75 -6.91
N GLY A 193 21.26 0.46 -5.65
CA GLY A 193 20.52 -0.71 -5.24
C GLY A 193 19.16 -0.33 -4.66
N LYS A 194 18.22 -1.28 -4.58
CA LYS A 194 16.85 -1.02 -4.13
C LYS A 194 16.79 -0.29 -2.78
N THR A 195 17.54 -0.75 -1.77
CA THR A 195 17.52 -0.16 -0.43
C THR A 195 18.03 1.27 -0.40
N SER A 196 19.13 1.58 -1.09
CA SER A 196 19.68 2.94 -1.17
C SER A 196 18.81 3.86 -2.01
N TRP A 197 18.14 3.32 -3.04
CA TRP A 197 17.21 4.04 -3.90
C TRP A 197 15.94 4.46 -3.16
N ASP A 198 15.32 3.52 -2.45
CA ASP A 198 14.10 3.78 -1.66
C ASP A 198 14.33 4.87 -0.61
N LYS A 199 15.53 4.90 0.01
CA LYS A 199 15.93 5.94 0.97
C LYS A 199 16.18 7.31 0.30
N LEU A 200 16.65 7.33 -0.95
CA LEU A 200 16.97 8.58 -1.66
C LEU A 200 15.69 9.36 -2.05
N ARG A 201 14.55 8.66 -2.16
CA ARG A 201 13.23 9.24 -2.44
C ARG A 201 13.25 10.10 -3.72
N VAL A 202 13.75 9.51 -4.81
CA VAL A 202 13.76 10.11 -6.15
C VAL A 202 12.33 10.37 -6.59
N PRO A 203 11.90 11.58 -6.98
CA PRO A 203 10.55 11.83 -7.46
C PRO A 203 10.18 10.98 -8.67
N ASN A 204 8.93 10.53 -8.77
CA ASN A 204 8.42 9.83 -9.96
C ASN A 204 8.25 10.82 -11.12
N VAL A 205 8.76 10.48 -12.31
CA VAL A 205 8.91 11.37 -13.49
C VAL A 205 8.53 10.71 -14.80
#